data_AF-A0A0S8CLQ1-F1
#
_entry.id   AF-A0A0S8CLQ1-F1
#
_cell.length_a   1.000
_cell.length_b   1.000
_cell.length_c   1.000
_cell.angle_alpha   90.00
_cell.angle_beta   90.00
_cell.angle_gamma   90.00
#
_symmetry.space_group_name_H-M   'P 1'
#
loop_
_entity.id
_entity.type
_entity.pdbx_description
1 polymer ?
#
loop_
_entity_poly.entity_id
_entity_poly.type
_entity_poly.pdbx_seq_one_letter_code
_entity_poly.pdbx_strand_id
1 'polypeptide(L)'
;MKSFLMLMCVILCLWQFGVAQERAKGVRGDSLAIAEAEAMVETMGGMEIWAQLKSVHFVHRWYPWYRVDSYLENEILDLTGPRSWVEEKSEVHHRIRAYSPEHKYWSITNGEFARGSEESFENAMERAPFSIYRIARGIAFGDPYYEVRFGRGDIPNSRRLEFYGPDGIMHGWIILNFRSEPLVWATTQYRYTFGPMKQFGNLRVPNWAVYENGVTMYEMISLTGSNEPPDSSLFAPPAGETERK
;
A
#
# COMPACT_ATOMS: atom_id res chain seq x y z
N MET A 1 46.71 -44.34 -33.89
CA MET A 1 45.29 -43.93 -33.81
C MET A 1 44.90 -43.81 -32.34
N LYS A 2 44.30 -42.66 -31.96
CA LYS A 2 43.90 -42.20 -30.60
C LYS A 2 45.07 -41.60 -29.80
N SER A 3 45.52 -40.36 -29.99
CA SER A 3 44.87 -39.08 -30.28
C SER A 3 43.81 -38.67 -29.24
N PHE A 4 44.13 -37.57 -28.54
CA PHE A 4 43.22 -36.59 -27.95
C PHE A 4 42.38 -37.03 -26.75
N LEU A 5 42.82 -36.69 -25.53
CA LEU A 5 41.99 -35.95 -24.55
C LEU A 5 42.80 -35.53 -23.31
N MET A 6 43.94 -34.86 -23.52
CA MET A 6 44.72 -34.26 -22.44
C MET A 6 45.02 -32.80 -22.76
N LEU A 7 44.04 -32.07 -23.29
CA LEU A 7 44.09 -30.60 -23.43
C LEU A 7 42.72 -30.06 -23.90
N MET A 8 41.69 -30.15 -23.06
CA MET A 8 40.54 -29.27 -23.19
C MET A 8 40.31 -28.60 -21.84
N CYS A 9 40.99 -27.46 -21.69
CA CYS A 9 40.43 -26.24 -21.13
C CYS A 9 39.61 -26.47 -19.85
N VAL A 10 40.12 -26.28 -18.63
CA VAL A 10 40.71 -25.02 -18.10
C VAL A 10 39.93 -23.73 -18.48
N ILE A 11 38.89 -23.81 -19.30
CA ILE A 11 38.04 -22.70 -19.75
C ILE A 11 36.59 -23.21 -19.80
N LEU A 12 36.06 -23.68 -18.67
CA LEU A 12 34.62 -23.97 -18.52
C LEU A 12 34.19 -24.09 -17.03
N CYS A 13 34.96 -23.51 -16.11
CA CYS A 13 34.53 -23.24 -14.73
C CYS A 13 34.36 -21.73 -14.47
N LEU A 14 34.06 -20.96 -15.52
CA LEU A 14 33.46 -19.62 -15.43
C LEU A 14 31.94 -19.68 -15.63
N TRP A 15 31.34 -20.85 -15.43
CA TRP A 15 29.90 -20.98 -15.42
C TRP A 15 29.38 -20.52 -14.06
N GLN A 16 28.90 -19.29 -14.11
CA GLN A 16 27.82 -18.82 -13.25
C GLN A 16 28.21 -18.79 -11.78
N PHE A 17 29.02 -17.78 -11.44
CA PHE A 17 28.58 -16.90 -10.35
C PHE A 17 27.20 -16.38 -10.75
N GLY A 18 26.17 -17.20 -10.53
CA GLY A 18 24.84 -16.70 -10.27
C GLY A 18 25.05 -15.79 -9.09
N VAL A 19 25.11 -14.50 -9.38
CA VAL A 19 24.96 -13.45 -8.38
C VAL A 19 23.59 -13.71 -7.78
N ALA A 20 23.54 -14.56 -6.76
CA ALA A 20 22.56 -14.44 -5.72
C ALA A 20 22.82 -13.03 -5.18
N GLN A 21 22.15 -12.06 -5.79
CA GLN A 21 22.12 -10.71 -5.31
C GLN A 21 21.56 -10.86 -3.91
N GLU A 22 22.46 -10.82 -2.91
CA GLU A 22 22.08 -10.56 -1.53
C GLU A 22 21.16 -9.35 -1.64
N ARG A 23 19.85 -9.58 -1.50
CA ARG A 23 18.92 -8.47 -1.35
C ARG A 23 19.48 -7.71 -0.15
N ALA A 24 19.95 -6.50 -0.40
CA ALA A 24 20.43 -5.63 0.66
C ALA A 24 19.40 -5.70 1.80
N LYS A 25 19.85 -6.05 3.00
CA LYS A 25 18.95 -6.08 4.15
C LYS A 25 18.55 -4.64 4.46
N GLY A 26 17.25 -4.37 4.50
CA GLY A 26 16.71 -3.05 4.79
C GLY A 26 16.13 -2.33 3.56
N VAL A 27 15.43 -1.24 3.86
CA VAL A 27 14.93 -0.28 2.87
C VAL A 27 16.10 0.31 2.09
N ARG A 28 15.94 0.44 0.78
CA ARG A 28 16.98 0.98 -0.12
C ARG A 28 16.89 2.51 -0.22
N GLY A 29 17.95 3.17 -0.68
CA GLY A 29 17.92 4.59 -1.07
C GLY A 29 18.82 5.51 -0.23
N ASP A 30 18.42 6.78 -0.12
CA ASP A 30 19.17 7.82 0.60
C ASP A 30 19.02 7.64 2.13
N SER A 31 20.13 7.62 2.87
CA SER A 31 20.11 7.36 4.31
C SER A 31 19.35 8.41 5.12
N LEU A 32 19.36 9.68 4.69
CA LEU A 32 18.58 10.74 5.34
C LEU A 32 17.09 10.61 5.00
N ALA A 33 16.75 10.20 3.77
CA ALA A 33 15.36 9.95 3.38
C ALA A 33 14.78 8.73 4.12
N ILE A 34 15.58 7.68 4.30
CA ILE A 34 15.22 6.52 5.11
C ILE A 34 14.99 6.93 6.57
N ALA A 35 15.90 7.71 7.17
CA ALA A 35 15.74 8.19 8.55
C ALA A 35 14.49 9.07 8.73
N GLU A 36 14.14 9.91 7.75
CA GLU A 36 12.88 10.67 7.79
C GLU A 36 11.64 9.77 7.65
N ALA A 37 11.70 8.71 6.84
CA ALA A 37 10.63 7.74 6.74
C ALA A 37 10.45 6.93 8.04
N GLU A 38 11.54 6.53 8.70
CA GLU A 38 11.51 5.89 10.02
C GLU A 38 10.91 6.82 11.08
N ALA A 39 11.31 8.10 11.10
CA ALA A 39 10.73 9.09 12.00
C ALA A 39 9.23 9.29 11.76
N MET A 40 8.76 9.22 10.52
CA MET A 40 7.33 9.21 10.22
C MET A 40 6.64 7.99 10.86
N VAL A 41 7.18 6.79 10.69
CA VAL A 41 6.60 5.57 11.29
C VAL A 41 6.55 5.66 12.81
N GLU A 42 7.59 6.22 13.44
CA GLU A 42 7.59 6.50 14.88
C GLU A 42 6.42 7.40 15.28
N THR A 43 6.16 8.48 14.55
CA THR A 43 5.00 9.36 14.82
C THR A 43 3.65 8.71 14.54
N MET A 44 3.63 7.64 13.74
CA MET A 44 2.45 6.85 13.41
C MET A 44 2.15 5.72 14.41
N GLY A 45 2.88 5.65 15.52
CA GLY A 45 2.66 4.67 16.58
C GLY A 45 3.84 3.72 16.85
N GLY A 46 5.00 3.95 16.24
CA GLY A 46 6.24 3.23 16.58
C GLY A 46 6.61 2.13 15.60
N MET A 47 7.91 2.01 15.31
CA MET A 47 8.45 0.99 14.39
C MET A 47 8.13 -0.44 14.86
N GLU A 48 8.27 -0.72 16.16
CA GLU A 48 8.00 -2.05 16.71
C GLU A 48 6.55 -2.50 16.46
N ILE A 49 5.59 -1.58 16.67
CA ILE A 49 4.17 -1.87 16.46
C ILE A 49 3.90 -2.12 14.97
N TRP A 50 4.39 -1.26 14.08
CA TRP A 50 4.16 -1.42 12.64
C TRP A 50 4.81 -2.68 12.07
N ALA A 51 5.98 -3.10 12.55
CA ALA A 51 6.70 -4.28 12.06
C ALA A 51 5.94 -5.59 12.30
N GLN A 52 5.17 -5.68 13.39
CA GLN A 52 4.41 -6.89 13.75
C GLN A 52 3.05 -6.99 13.06
N LEU A 53 2.49 -5.89 12.53
CA LEU A 53 1.16 -5.92 11.91
C LEU A 53 1.18 -6.72 10.62
N LYS A 54 0.12 -7.48 10.38
CA LYS A 54 -0.15 -8.19 9.12
C LYS A 54 -1.46 -7.72 8.48
N SER A 55 -2.35 -7.10 9.24
CA SER A 55 -3.54 -6.45 8.72
C SER A 55 -3.92 -5.23 9.55
N VAL A 56 -4.70 -4.37 8.91
CA VAL A 56 -5.38 -3.24 9.55
C VAL A 56 -6.83 -3.22 9.09
N HIS A 57 -7.73 -2.95 10.03
CA HIS A 57 -9.14 -2.75 9.78
C HIS A 57 -9.49 -1.29 10.09
N PHE A 58 -10.00 -0.60 9.08
CA PHE A 58 -10.45 0.78 9.14
C PHE A 58 -11.96 0.85 9.15
N VAL A 59 -12.49 1.80 9.90
CA VAL A 59 -13.84 2.31 9.68
C VAL A 59 -13.72 3.79 9.35
N HIS A 60 -14.09 4.16 8.12
CA HIS A 60 -14.13 5.53 7.65
C HIS A 60 -15.58 6.00 7.52
N ARG A 61 -15.82 7.29 7.73
CA ARG A 61 -17.01 7.97 7.22
C ARG A 61 -16.61 8.82 6.04
N TRP A 62 -17.22 8.57 4.89
CA TRP A 62 -16.94 9.27 3.64
C TRP A 62 -18.02 10.31 3.34
N TYR A 63 -17.58 11.47 2.84
CA TYR A 63 -18.40 12.61 2.44
C TYR A 63 -18.10 12.97 0.97
N PRO A 64 -18.61 12.19 0.00
CA PRO A 64 -18.43 12.50 -1.41
C PRO A 64 -19.38 13.61 -1.88
N TRP A 65 -18.86 14.59 -2.61
CA TRP A 65 -19.66 15.72 -3.13
C TRP A 65 -20.82 15.31 -4.05
N TYR A 66 -20.68 14.18 -4.76
CA TYR A 66 -21.64 13.74 -5.78
C TYR A 66 -22.80 12.94 -5.17
N ARG A 67 -22.87 12.83 -3.85
CA ARG A 67 -23.96 12.17 -3.13
C ARG A 67 -24.56 13.11 -2.10
N VAL A 68 -25.84 12.87 -1.81
CA VAL A 68 -26.58 13.59 -0.77
C VAL A 68 -26.28 13.05 0.63
N ASP A 69 -25.72 11.84 0.71
CA ASP A 69 -25.49 11.11 1.95
C ASP A 69 -24.00 10.81 2.17
N SER A 70 -23.62 10.70 3.45
CA SER A 70 -22.37 10.08 3.86
C SER A 70 -22.53 8.57 3.94
N TYR A 71 -21.46 7.81 3.71
CA TYR A 71 -21.45 6.37 3.93
C TYR A 71 -20.35 5.96 4.92
N LEU A 72 -20.54 4.83 5.59
CA LEU A 72 -19.49 4.17 6.36
C LEU A 72 -18.79 3.17 5.45
N GLU A 73 -17.46 3.19 5.47
CA GLU A 73 -16.62 2.22 4.79
C GLU A 73 -15.89 1.39 5.85
N ASN A 74 -16.02 0.07 5.78
CA ASN A 74 -15.21 -0.88 6.54
C ASN A 74 -14.17 -1.45 5.59
N GLU A 75 -12.90 -1.14 5.77
CA GLU A 75 -11.81 -1.64 4.93
C GLU A 75 -10.89 -2.56 5.74
N ILE A 76 -10.69 -3.78 5.25
CA ILE A 76 -9.64 -4.68 5.73
C ILE A 76 -8.51 -4.67 4.70
N LEU A 77 -7.34 -4.21 5.12
CA LEU A 77 -6.14 -4.16 4.28
C LEU A 77 -5.13 -5.21 4.76
N ASP A 78 -4.75 -6.11 3.85
CA ASP A 78 -3.63 -7.03 4.07
C ASP A 78 -2.32 -6.26 3.94
N LEU A 79 -1.48 -6.23 4.98
CA LEU A 79 -0.21 -5.53 4.95
C LEU A 79 0.95 -6.41 4.46
N THR A 80 0.69 -7.70 4.20
CA THR A 80 1.68 -8.69 3.74
C THR A 80 1.62 -8.94 2.23
N GLY A 81 0.56 -8.47 1.57
CA GLY A 81 0.39 -8.55 0.12
C GLY A 81 -0.64 -7.55 -0.41
N PRO A 82 -0.77 -7.38 -1.74
CA PRO A 82 -1.66 -6.40 -2.35
C PRO A 82 -3.12 -6.89 -2.35
N ARG A 83 -3.72 -7.05 -1.16
CA ARG A 83 -5.14 -7.43 -1.00
C ARG A 83 -5.90 -6.40 -0.16
N SER A 84 -7.13 -6.09 -0.57
CA SER A 84 -8.04 -5.26 0.21
C SER A 84 -9.46 -5.75 0.01
N TRP A 85 -10.24 -5.71 1.08
CA TRP A 85 -11.67 -5.94 1.09
C TRP A 85 -12.33 -4.72 1.70
N VAL A 86 -13.42 -4.28 1.11
CA VAL A 86 -14.13 -3.07 1.52
C VAL A 86 -15.63 -3.29 1.47
N GLU A 87 -16.33 -2.84 2.51
CA GLU A 87 -17.78 -2.69 2.54
C GLU A 87 -18.16 -1.22 2.77
N GLU A 88 -18.81 -0.63 1.79
CA GLU A 88 -19.36 0.74 1.79
C GLU A 88 -20.87 0.66 2.04
N LYS A 89 -21.39 1.33 3.08
CA LYS A 89 -22.81 1.26 3.46
C LYS A 89 -23.39 2.60 3.88
N SER A 90 -24.59 2.87 3.38
CA SER A 90 -25.43 4.03 3.67
C SER A 90 -26.90 3.65 3.61
N GLU A 91 -27.81 4.62 3.78
CA GLU A 91 -29.25 4.39 3.69
C GLU A 91 -29.72 4.00 2.27
N VAL A 92 -29.04 4.49 1.24
CA VAL A 92 -29.47 4.34 -0.17
C VAL A 92 -28.50 3.54 -1.04
N HIS A 93 -27.37 3.12 -0.49
CA HIS A 93 -26.32 2.41 -1.22
C HIS A 93 -25.57 1.43 -0.32
N HIS A 94 -25.33 0.24 -0.85
CA HIS A 94 -24.46 -0.77 -0.26
C HIS A 94 -23.57 -1.38 -1.34
N ARG A 95 -22.26 -1.40 -1.08
CA ARG A 95 -21.30 -2.00 -1.98
C ARG A 95 -20.24 -2.77 -1.20
N ILE A 96 -19.95 -3.97 -1.67
CA ILE A 96 -18.78 -4.74 -1.23
C ILE A 96 -17.82 -4.80 -2.42
N ARG A 97 -16.53 -4.59 -2.21
CA ARG A 97 -15.51 -4.76 -3.23
C ARG A 97 -14.27 -5.40 -2.64
N ALA A 98 -13.58 -6.20 -3.44
CA ALA A 98 -12.28 -6.70 -3.07
C ALA A 98 -11.36 -6.80 -4.29
N TYR A 99 -10.07 -6.78 -4.01
CA TYR A 99 -9.05 -7.16 -4.97
C TYR A 99 -8.01 -8.06 -4.30
N SER A 100 -7.53 -9.06 -5.03
CA SER A 100 -6.34 -9.83 -4.69
C SER A 100 -5.68 -10.40 -5.96
N PRO A 101 -4.38 -10.76 -5.91
CA PRO A 101 -3.72 -11.43 -7.02
C PRO A 101 -4.45 -12.69 -7.50
N GLU A 102 -5.04 -13.46 -6.57
CA GLU A 102 -5.66 -14.76 -6.84
C GLU A 102 -7.08 -14.64 -7.40
N HIS A 103 -7.81 -13.58 -7.04
CA HIS A 103 -9.24 -13.46 -7.33
C HIS A 103 -9.60 -12.27 -8.21
N LYS A 104 -8.59 -11.50 -8.64
CA LYS A 104 -8.73 -10.24 -9.37
C LYS A 104 -9.61 -9.24 -8.61
N TYR A 105 -10.05 -8.20 -9.30
CA TYR A 105 -10.98 -7.21 -8.75
C TYR A 105 -12.42 -7.68 -8.94
N TRP A 106 -13.25 -7.57 -7.91
CA TRP A 106 -14.71 -7.79 -8.01
C TRP A 106 -15.47 -6.86 -7.05
N SER A 107 -16.77 -6.69 -7.32
CA SER A 107 -17.67 -5.98 -6.41
C SER A 107 -19.10 -6.51 -6.48
N ILE A 108 -19.86 -6.27 -5.41
CA ILE A 108 -21.30 -6.44 -5.33
C ILE A 108 -21.87 -5.08 -5.01
N THR A 109 -22.70 -4.51 -5.89
CA THR A 109 -23.35 -3.21 -5.65
C THR A 109 -24.85 -3.41 -5.59
N ASN A 110 -25.47 -3.09 -4.45
CA ASN A 110 -26.90 -3.28 -4.20
C ASN A 110 -27.39 -4.71 -4.56
N GLY A 111 -26.56 -5.72 -4.30
CA GLY A 111 -26.84 -7.13 -4.60
C GLY A 111 -26.40 -7.61 -5.98
N GLU A 112 -25.91 -6.73 -6.85
CA GLU A 112 -25.45 -7.09 -8.20
C GLU A 112 -23.94 -7.33 -8.24
N PHE A 113 -23.55 -8.55 -8.57
CA PHE A 113 -22.14 -8.92 -8.75
C PHE A 113 -21.58 -8.43 -10.09
N ALA A 114 -20.35 -7.92 -10.05
CA ALA A 114 -19.57 -7.57 -11.22
C ALA A 114 -18.08 -7.86 -11.01
N ARG A 115 -17.41 -8.33 -12.08
CA ARG A 115 -15.95 -8.32 -12.16
C ARG A 115 -15.46 -6.91 -12.47
N GLY A 116 -14.37 -6.50 -11.82
CA GLY A 116 -13.68 -5.28 -12.20
C GLY A 116 -13.01 -5.45 -13.56
N SER A 117 -12.82 -4.33 -14.28
CA SER A 117 -12.03 -4.35 -15.51
C SER A 117 -10.59 -4.77 -15.24
N GLU A 118 -9.89 -5.24 -16.27
CA GLU A 118 -8.45 -5.52 -16.20
C GLU A 118 -7.67 -4.29 -15.75
N GLU A 119 -7.96 -3.13 -16.33
CA GLU A 119 -7.41 -1.84 -15.92
C GLU A 119 -7.66 -1.53 -14.42
N SER A 120 -8.87 -1.79 -13.90
CA SER A 120 -9.17 -1.57 -12.48
C SER A 120 -8.33 -2.47 -11.57
N PHE A 121 -8.08 -3.71 -12.03
CA PHE A 121 -7.23 -4.65 -11.31
C PHE A 121 -5.75 -4.24 -11.37
N GLU A 122 -5.24 -3.88 -12.54
CA GLU A 122 -3.86 -3.41 -12.73
C GLU A 122 -3.58 -2.17 -11.90
N ASN A 123 -4.47 -1.17 -11.96
CA ASN A 123 -4.39 0.05 -11.14
C ASN A 123 -4.38 -0.28 -9.65
N ALA A 124 -5.17 -1.27 -9.21
CA ALA A 124 -5.17 -1.72 -7.82
C ALA A 124 -3.85 -2.40 -7.43
N MET A 125 -3.27 -3.23 -8.31
CA MET A 125 -2.00 -3.92 -8.04
C MET A 125 -0.81 -2.96 -8.02
N GLU A 126 -0.81 -1.94 -8.89
CA GLU A 126 0.20 -0.89 -8.92
C GLU A 126 0.17 -0.07 -7.62
N ARG A 127 -1.01 0.43 -7.22
CA ARG A 127 -1.11 1.33 -6.06
C ARG A 127 -1.05 0.63 -4.72
N ALA A 128 -1.43 -0.65 -4.65
CA ALA A 128 -1.63 -1.35 -3.39
C ALA A 128 -0.39 -1.31 -2.50
N PRO A 129 0.83 -1.68 -2.96
CA PRO A 129 2.04 -1.59 -2.15
C PRO A 129 2.29 -0.19 -1.58
N PHE A 130 1.90 0.86 -2.31
CA PHE A 130 2.17 2.25 -1.95
C PHE A 130 1.07 2.93 -1.13
N SER A 131 0.16 2.15 -0.53
CA SER A 131 -0.66 2.65 0.58
C SER A 131 0.23 3.10 1.74
N ILE A 132 -0.09 4.22 2.39
CA ILE A 132 0.71 4.75 3.49
C ILE A 132 0.92 3.73 4.62
N TYR A 133 -0.05 2.84 4.86
CA TYR A 133 0.02 1.82 5.90
C TYR A 133 0.95 0.64 5.53
N ARG A 134 0.98 0.24 4.25
CA ARG A 134 1.96 -0.75 3.76
C ARG A 134 3.37 -0.15 3.71
N ILE A 135 3.49 1.14 3.39
CA ILE A 135 4.75 1.86 3.50
C ILE A 135 5.22 1.86 4.96
N ALA A 136 4.38 2.27 5.92
CA ALA A 136 4.74 2.30 7.34
C ALA A 136 5.22 0.93 7.84
N ARG A 137 4.50 -0.14 7.52
CA ARG A 137 4.96 -1.50 7.81
C ARG A 137 6.27 -1.85 7.09
N GLY A 138 6.38 -1.52 5.80
CA GLY A 138 7.56 -1.83 4.98
C GLY A 138 8.82 -1.18 5.54
N ILE A 139 8.74 0.09 5.94
CA ILE A 139 9.82 0.79 6.62
C ILE A 139 10.14 0.13 7.96
N ALA A 140 9.12 -0.10 8.81
CA ALA A 140 9.28 -0.77 10.09
C ALA A 140 9.95 -2.15 10.02
N PHE A 141 9.61 -2.92 8.98
CA PHE A 141 10.13 -4.26 8.76
C PHE A 141 11.50 -4.28 8.05
N GLY A 142 11.95 -3.15 7.50
CA GLY A 142 13.16 -3.09 6.69
C GLY A 142 13.01 -3.77 5.33
N ASP A 143 11.86 -3.60 4.67
CA ASP A 143 11.52 -4.27 3.42
C ASP A 143 12.31 -3.70 2.21
N PRO A 144 13.18 -4.50 1.56
CA PRO A 144 13.98 -4.05 0.42
C PRO A 144 13.17 -3.80 -0.86
N TYR A 145 11.87 -4.12 -0.85
CA TYR A 145 10.95 -3.71 -1.92
C TYR A 145 11.03 -2.21 -2.15
N TYR A 146 10.99 -1.42 -1.06
CA TYR A 146 10.99 0.02 -1.13
C TYR A 146 12.39 0.58 -1.31
N GLU A 147 12.49 1.55 -2.21
CA GLU A 147 13.58 2.51 -2.24
C GLU A 147 13.05 3.90 -1.94
N VAL A 148 13.69 4.61 -1.01
CA VAL A 148 13.26 5.93 -0.54
C VAL A 148 14.28 6.99 -0.93
N ARG A 149 13.83 8.07 -1.56
CA ARG A 149 14.67 9.20 -1.97
C ARG A 149 13.97 10.52 -1.67
N PHE A 150 14.74 11.60 -1.63
CA PHE A 150 14.16 12.94 -1.61
C PHE A 150 13.76 13.41 -3.00
N GLY A 151 12.52 13.88 -3.10
CA GLY A 151 11.99 14.61 -4.23
C GLY A 151 11.75 16.08 -3.92
N ARG A 152 11.54 16.87 -4.98
CA ARG A 152 11.12 18.25 -4.84
C ARG A 152 9.66 18.30 -4.39
N GLY A 153 9.41 18.95 -3.26
CA GLY A 153 8.05 19.25 -2.79
C GLY A 153 7.36 20.33 -3.61
N ASP A 154 6.05 20.25 -3.67
CA ASP A 154 5.16 21.21 -4.32
C ASP A 154 4.47 22.15 -3.32
N ILE A 155 4.67 21.93 -2.02
CA ILE A 155 4.38 22.92 -0.98
C ILE A 155 5.66 23.75 -0.76
N PRO A 156 5.57 25.09 -0.61
CA PRO A 156 6.74 25.93 -0.38
C PRO A 156 7.62 25.41 0.76
N ASN A 157 8.92 25.28 0.50
CA ASN A 157 9.93 24.77 1.45
C ASN A 157 9.71 23.34 1.94
N SER A 158 8.90 22.54 1.24
CA SER A 158 8.73 21.11 1.53
C SER A 158 9.61 20.24 0.62
N ARG A 159 9.85 19.00 1.07
CA ARG A 159 10.44 17.92 0.28
C ARG A 159 9.48 16.73 0.28
N ARG A 160 9.56 15.92 -0.77
CA ARG A 160 8.85 14.64 -0.85
C ARG A 160 9.77 13.53 -0.36
N LEU A 161 9.24 12.62 0.44
CA LEU A 161 9.75 11.27 0.53
C LEU A 161 9.13 10.48 -0.62
N GLU A 162 9.91 10.20 -1.64
CA GLU A 162 9.50 9.47 -2.84
C GLU A 162 9.78 7.98 -2.65
N PHE A 163 8.78 7.15 -2.94
CA PHE A 163 8.84 5.69 -2.79
C PHE A 163 8.85 5.03 -4.17
N TYR A 164 9.91 4.26 -4.39
CA TYR A 164 10.18 3.54 -5.63
C TYR A 164 10.02 2.04 -5.43
N GLY A 165 9.53 1.37 -6.46
CA GLY A 165 9.49 -0.09 -6.51
C GLY A 165 10.82 -0.72 -6.96
N PRO A 166 10.86 -2.06 -7.08
CA PRO A 166 12.00 -2.79 -7.66
C PRO A 166 12.26 -2.48 -9.13
N ASP A 167 11.27 -1.95 -9.84
CA ASP A 167 11.34 -1.49 -11.23
C ASP A 167 12.08 -0.14 -11.38
N GLY A 168 12.39 0.53 -10.27
CA GLY A 168 13.03 1.84 -10.27
C GLY A 168 12.07 2.98 -10.65
N ILE A 169 10.76 2.74 -10.68
CA ILE A 169 9.73 3.73 -10.97
C ILE A 169 9.18 4.28 -9.64
N MET A 170 8.94 5.59 -9.59
CA MET A 170 8.28 6.25 -8.45
C MET A 170 6.78 5.99 -8.54
N HIS A 171 6.21 5.37 -7.49
CA HIS A 171 4.79 4.99 -7.45
C HIS A 171 3.98 5.76 -6.40
N GLY A 172 4.66 6.42 -5.47
CA GLY A 172 4.02 7.28 -4.48
C GLY A 172 4.99 8.18 -3.73
N TRP A 173 4.44 9.18 -3.06
CA TRP A 173 5.23 10.08 -2.22
C TRP A 173 4.45 10.58 -1.01
N ILE A 174 5.20 10.99 0.01
CA ILE A 174 4.67 11.58 1.24
C ILE A 174 5.37 12.91 1.48
N ILE A 175 4.62 13.92 1.93
CA ILE A 175 5.19 15.16 2.48
C ILE A 175 4.93 15.16 3.98
N LEU A 176 5.99 15.41 4.76
CA LEU A 176 5.93 15.47 6.21
C LEU A 176 5.90 16.92 6.72
N ASN A 177 5.32 17.13 7.89
CA ASN A 177 5.47 18.38 8.64
C ASN A 177 6.78 18.38 9.46
N PHE A 178 7.02 19.46 10.20
CA PHE A 178 8.21 19.61 11.06
C PHE A 178 8.27 18.61 12.23
N ARG A 179 7.18 17.88 12.51
CA ARG A 179 7.10 16.82 13.51
C ARG A 179 7.22 15.42 12.90
N SER A 180 7.59 15.34 11.62
CA SER A 180 7.61 14.10 10.83
C SER A 180 6.24 13.43 10.64
N GLU A 181 5.14 14.17 10.86
CA GLU A 181 3.79 13.63 10.63
C GLU A 181 3.38 13.82 9.16
N PRO A 182 2.67 12.86 8.55
CA PRO A 182 2.25 12.95 7.15
C PRO A 182 1.21 14.06 6.96
N LEU A 183 1.51 15.00 6.05
CA LEU A 183 0.60 16.05 5.58
C LEU A 183 -0.06 15.71 4.25
N VAL A 184 0.67 15.03 3.38
CA VAL A 184 0.22 14.62 2.05
C VAL A 184 0.66 13.19 1.82
N TRP A 185 -0.23 12.39 1.25
CA TRP A 185 0.12 11.12 0.63
C TRP A 185 -0.44 11.08 -0.78
N ALA A 186 0.38 10.65 -1.72
CA ALA A 186 -0.02 10.50 -3.11
C ALA A 186 0.51 9.20 -3.70
N THR A 187 -0.20 8.72 -4.69
CA THR A 187 0.22 7.70 -5.65
C THR A 187 0.29 8.31 -7.04
N THR A 188 0.66 7.53 -8.05
CA THR A 188 0.54 7.90 -9.47
C THR A 188 -0.89 8.25 -9.90
N GLN A 189 -1.90 7.83 -9.13
CA GLN A 189 -3.31 7.92 -9.51
C GLN A 189 -4.11 8.97 -8.72
N TYR A 190 -3.76 9.25 -7.46
CA TYR A 190 -4.46 10.24 -6.64
C TYR A 190 -3.59 10.80 -5.52
N ARG A 191 -4.06 11.89 -4.94
CA ARG A 191 -3.43 12.57 -3.82
C ARG A 191 -4.44 12.92 -2.75
N TYR A 192 -4.02 12.75 -1.50
CA TYR A 192 -4.71 13.20 -0.30
C TYR A 192 -3.93 14.29 0.43
N THR A 193 -4.66 15.26 0.96
CA THR A 193 -4.19 16.14 2.05
C THR A 193 -4.77 15.62 3.36
N PHE A 194 -3.92 15.47 4.37
CA PHE A 194 -4.27 14.92 5.66
C PHE A 194 -4.56 15.99 6.70
N GLY A 195 -5.54 15.67 7.55
CA GLY A 195 -5.76 16.34 8.81
C GLY A 195 -4.74 15.98 9.88
N PRO A 196 -4.91 16.51 11.11
CA PRO A 196 -4.04 16.17 12.21
C PRO A 196 -4.10 14.69 12.54
N MET A 197 -2.98 14.17 13.03
CA MET A 197 -2.85 12.81 13.51
C MET A 197 -3.68 12.58 14.78
N LYS A 198 -4.40 11.46 14.88
CA LYS A 198 -5.19 11.03 16.04
C LYS A 198 -4.82 9.61 16.46
N GLN A 199 -4.91 9.36 17.76
CA GLN A 199 -4.65 8.05 18.36
C GLN A 199 -5.87 7.12 18.21
N PHE A 200 -5.62 5.89 17.77
CA PHE A 200 -6.57 4.78 17.72
C PHE A 200 -5.91 3.53 18.32
N GLY A 201 -6.22 3.23 19.58
CA GLY A 201 -5.48 2.21 20.33
C GLY A 201 -4.01 2.60 20.48
N ASN A 202 -3.10 1.75 19.98
CA ASN A 202 -1.65 2.02 19.96
C ASN A 202 -1.15 2.65 18.65
N LEU A 203 -2.02 2.81 17.65
CA LEU A 203 -1.67 3.41 16.37
C LEU A 203 -2.04 4.88 16.33
N ARG A 204 -1.29 5.64 15.53
CA ARG A 204 -1.57 7.06 15.29
C ARG A 204 -1.61 7.31 13.79
N VAL A 205 -2.73 7.79 13.27
CA VAL A 205 -2.96 8.00 11.83
C VAL A 205 -3.69 9.31 11.59
N PRO A 206 -3.71 9.86 10.35
CA PRO A 206 -4.52 11.02 10.03
C PRO A 206 -5.99 10.84 10.44
N ASN A 207 -6.56 11.80 11.17
CA ASN A 207 -7.96 11.74 11.60
C ASN A 207 -8.94 11.90 10.43
N TRP A 208 -8.52 12.59 9.37
CA TRP A 208 -9.30 12.76 8.16
C TRP A 208 -8.35 12.97 6.97
N ALA A 209 -8.85 12.77 5.77
CA ALA A 209 -8.19 13.20 4.55
C ALA A 209 -9.18 13.76 3.55
N VAL A 210 -8.69 14.62 2.67
CA VAL A 210 -9.44 15.13 1.52
C VAL A 210 -8.65 14.87 0.25
N TYR A 211 -9.34 14.46 -0.83
CA TYR A 211 -8.72 14.40 -2.15
C TYR A 211 -8.21 15.79 -2.57
N GLU A 212 -7.17 15.82 -3.40
CA GLU A 212 -6.55 17.07 -3.89
C GLU A 212 -7.55 18.05 -4.54
N ASN A 213 -8.58 17.53 -5.21
CA ASN A 213 -9.63 18.34 -5.81
C ASN A 213 -10.67 18.87 -4.80
N GLY A 214 -10.57 18.53 -3.51
CA GLY A 214 -11.46 18.97 -2.45
C GLY A 214 -12.85 18.31 -2.46
N VAL A 215 -13.12 17.39 -3.39
CA VAL A 215 -14.50 16.94 -3.66
C VAL A 215 -14.96 15.78 -2.79
N THR A 216 -14.02 15.07 -2.16
CA THR A 216 -14.36 13.93 -1.30
C THR A 216 -13.44 13.96 -0.09
N MET A 217 -14.05 13.90 1.09
CA MET A 217 -13.37 13.80 2.38
C MET A 217 -13.72 12.46 3.03
N TYR A 218 -12.80 11.89 3.81
CA TYR A 218 -13.13 10.87 4.80
C TYR A 218 -12.67 11.28 6.19
N GLU A 219 -13.38 10.80 7.21
CA GLU A 219 -13.00 10.85 8.62
C GLU A 219 -12.77 9.44 9.15
N MET A 220 -11.68 9.24 9.88
CA MET A 220 -11.36 7.99 10.56
C MET A 220 -12.22 7.85 11.83
N ILE A 221 -13.08 6.83 11.85
CA ILE A 221 -13.95 6.51 12.98
C ILE A 221 -13.24 5.54 13.95
N SER A 222 -12.63 4.49 13.40
CA SER A 222 -11.83 3.54 14.18
C SER A 222 -10.75 2.88 13.33
N LEU A 223 -9.67 2.47 13.99
CA LEU A 223 -8.59 1.69 13.40
C LEU A 223 -8.17 0.60 14.40
N THR A 224 -8.05 -0.62 13.90
CA THR A 224 -7.48 -1.76 14.64
C THR A 224 -6.39 -2.41 13.80
N GLY A 225 -5.21 -2.60 14.39
CA GLY A 225 -4.15 -3.41 13.81
C GLY A 225 -4.17 -4.85 14.35
N SER A 226 -3.79 -5.81 13.52
CA SER A 226 -3.64 -7.21 13.92
C SER A 226 -2.30 -7.77 13.44
N ASN A 227 -1.69 -8.65 14.25
CA ASN A 227 -0.51 -9.44 13.88
C ASN A 227 -0.87 -10.76 13.15
N GLU A 228 -2.16 -10.99 12.91
CA GLU A 228 -2.69 -12.08 12.11
C GLU A 228 -3.00 -11.57 10.69
N PRO A 229 -2.72 -12.37 9.65
CA PRO A 229 -3.20 -12.06 8.32
C PRO A 229 -4.74 -12.07 8.29
N PRO A 230 -5.37 -11.30 7.39
CA PRO A 230 -6.82 -11.38 7.23
C PRO A 230 -7.22 -12.75 6.67
N ASP A 231 -8.44 -13.20 6.97
CA ASP A 231 -8.98 -14.42 6.38
C ASP A 231 -8.98 -14.30 4.85
N SER A 232 -8.30 -15.23 4.17
CA SER A 232 -8.14 -15.21 2.72
C SER A 232 -9.48 -15.37 1.99
N SER A 233 -10.48 -15.98 2.63
CA SER A 233 -11.82 -16.15 2.06
C SER A 233 -12.53 -14.82 1.81
N LEU A 234 -12.17 -13.75 2.54
CA LEU A 234 -12.72 -12.40 2.34
C LEU A 234 -12.46 -11.87 0.94
N PHE A 235 -11.34 -12.24 0.32
CA PHE A 235 -10.96 -11.73 -1.00
C PHE A 235 -11.53 -12.55 -2.15
N ALA A 236 -12.13 -13.71 -1.87
CA ALA A 236 -12.79 -14.53 -2.87
C ALA A 236 -14.18 -13.95 -3.21
N PRO A 237 -14.61 -14.01 -4.49
CA PRO A 237 -15.99 -13.70 -4.84
C PRO A 237 -16.96 -14.70 -4.17
N PRO A 238 -18.23 -14.34 -3.96
CA PRO A 238 -19.23 -15.25 -3.43
C PRO A 238 -19.35 -16.54 -4.26
N ALA A 239 -19.61 -17.66 -3.59
CA ALA A 239 -19.80 -18.94 -4.25
C ALA A 239 -20.97 -18.90 -5.25
N GLY A 240 -20.74 -19.34 -6.49
CA GLY A 240 -21.76 -19.42 -7.54
C GLY A 240 -21.87 -18.18 -8.44
N GLU A 241 -21.16 -17.09 -8.13
CA GLU A 241 -21.11 -15.90 -8.99
C GLU A 241 -20.04 -16.08 -10.10
N THR A 242 -20.46 -16.52 -11.27
CA THR A 242 -19.70 -16.42 -12.53
C THR A 242 -20.32 -15.33 -13.39
N GLU A 243 -19.50 -14.59 -14.16
CA GLU A 243 -19.96 -13.54 -15.09
C GLU A 243 -21.30 -13.85 -15.73
N ARG A 244 -22.32 -13.03 -15.43
CA ARG A 244 -23.49 -12.95 -16.33
C ARG A 244 -23.02 -12.21 -17.57
N LYS A 245 -22.76 -12.97 -18.63
CA LYS A 245 -22.44 -12.45 -19.96
C LYS A 245 -23.55 -11.58 -20.52
#